data_AF-A0A5N9BXU0-F1
#
_entry.id   AF-A0A5N9BXU0-F1
#
_cell.length_a   1.000
_cell.length_b   1.000
_cell.length_c   1.000
_cell.angle_alpha   90.00
_cell.angle_beta   90.00
_cell.angle_gamma   90.00
#
_symmetry.space_group_name_H-M   'P 1'
#
loop_
_entity.id
_entity.type
_entity.pdbx_description
1 polymer ?
#
loop_
_entity_poly.entity_id
_entity_poly.type
_entity_poly.pdbx_seq_one_letter_code
_entity_poly.pdbx_strand_id
1 'polypeptide(L)'
;LIEAGADPSRIIMGHLDTFPDMEVIKQVAETGAYLEYDTFGNEDTVWGAVADQPIFIPTDVQRMQRIEQLIEWGFESQIVIAQDVCFKSGITSHGGKGYAHILESIVPRMRKRGFSNQNIDNILIENPKRILTFK
;
A
#
# COMPACT_ATOMS: atom_id res chain seq x y z
N LEU A 1 5.27 1.70 -20.09
CA LEU A 1 6.49 2.09 -19.35
C LEU A 1 7.68 1.21 -19.72
N ILE A 2 7.57 -0.10 -19.52
CA ILE A 2 8.65 -1.06 -19.80
C ILE A 2 9.05 -1.04 -21.29
N GLU A 3 8.08 -1.06 -22.21
CA GLU A 3 8.35 -0.94 -23.66
C GLU A 3 9.04 0.38 -24.04
N ALA A 4 8.87 1.43 -23.24
CA ALA A 4 9.54 2.72 -23.41
C ALA A 4 10.93 2.77 -22.73
N GLY A 5 11.42 1.64 -22.20
CA GLY A 5 12.76 1.52 -21.60
C GLY A 5 12.85 1.77 -20.09
N ALA A 6 11.72 1.89 -19.39
CA ALA A 6 11.74 2.04 -17.93
C ALA A 6 12.13 0.73 -17.23
N ASP A 7 13.07 0.81 -16.28
CA ASP A 7 13.44 -0.30 -15.39
C ASP A 7 12.27 -0.59 -14.43
N PRO A 8 11.64 -1.79 -14.49
CA PRO A 8 10.51 -2.13 -13.62
C PRO A 8 10.85 -2.01 -12.14
N SER A 9 12.09 -2.32 -11.74
CA SER A 9 12.57 -2.21 -10.36
C SER A 9 12.63 -0.76 -9.85
N ARG A 10 12.30 0.21 -10.70
CA ARG A 10 12.24 1.65 -10.44
C ARG A 10 10.83 2.23 -10.61
N ILE A 11 9.82 1.39 -10.77
CA ILE A 11 8.41 1.78 -10.88
C ILE A 11 7.71 1.46 -9.57
N ILE A 12 6.90 2.40 -9.08
CA ILE A 12 5.94 2.19 -8.00
C ILE A 12 4.55 2.32 -8.62
N MET A 13 3.73 1.28 -8.48
CA MET A 13 2.32 1.32 -8.87
C MET A 13 1.46 1.63 -7.65
N GLY A 14 0.88 2.83 -7.63
CA GLY A 14 0.03 3.37 -6.57
C GLY A 14 -1.40 2.83 -6.58
N HIS A 15 -2.12 3.11 -5.48
CA HIS A 15 -3.55 2.83 -5.27
C HIS A 15 -3.98 1.37 -5.50
N LEU A 16 -3.06 0.41 -5.41
CA LEU A 16 -3.35 -0.99 -5.68
C LEU A 16 -4.34 -1.58 -4.67
N ASP A 17 -4.44 -1.00 -3.49
CA ASP A 17 -5.43 -1.40 -2.50
C ASP A 17 -6.87 -1.12 -2.95
N THR A 18 -7.11 -0.14 -3.83
CA THR A 18 -8.45 0.11 -4.39
C THR A 18 -8.78 -0.80 -5.58
N PHE A 19 -7.80 -1.52 -6.11
CA PHE A 19 -8.00 -2.47 -7.19
C PHE A 19 -8.48 -3.83 -6.63
N PRO A 20 -9.60 -4.40 -7.09
CA PRO A 20 -10.19 -5.57 -6.45
C PRO A 20 -9.49 -6.90 -6.78
N ASP A 21 -8.86 -7.02 -7.95
CA ASP A 21 -8.35 -8.28 -8.48
C ASP A 21 -6.88 -8.52 -8.11
N MET A 22 -6.66 -9.48 -7.20
CA MET A 22 -5.33 -9.84 -6.72
C MET A 22 -4.49 -10.60 -7.75
N GLU A 23 -5.08 -11.27 -8.73
CA GLU A 23 -4.31 -11.95 -9.79
C GLU A 23 -3.69 -10.94 -10.75
N VAL A 24 -4.38 -9.82 -11.01
CA VAL A 24 -3.79 -8.71 -11.76
C VAL A 24 -2.68 -8.04 -10.95
N ILE A 25 -2.88 -7.84 -9.64
CA ILE A 25 -1.82 -7.31 -8.75
C ILE A 25 -0.60 -8.24 -8.77
N LYS A 26 -0.80 -9.55 -8.78
CA LYS A 26 0.27 -10.54 -8.93
C LYS A 26 1.02 -10.38 -10.25
N GLN A 27 0.33 -10.18 -11.37
CA GLN A 27 0.98 -9.92 -12.66
C GLN A 27 1.83 -8.65 -12.61
N VAL A 28 1.38 -7.59 -11.92
CA VAL A 28 2.21 -6.39 -11.70
C VAL A 28 3.45 -6.74 -10.88
N ALA A 29 3.31 -7.52 -9.82
CA ALA A 29 4.43 -7.96 -8.97
C ALA A 29 5.47 -8.79 -9.74
N GLU A 30 5.02 -9.63 -10.68
CA GLU A 30 5.88 -10.45 -11.54
C GLU A 30 6.72 -9.60 -12.52
N THR A 31 6.32 -8.36 -12.79
CA THR A 31 7.14 -7.44 -13.60
C THR A 31 8.39 -6.93 -12.88
N GLY A 32 8.44 -7.01 -11.54
CA GLY A 32 9.48 -6.40 -10.71
C GLY A 32 9.16 -4.98 -10.21
N ALA A 33 7.94 -4.49 -10.46
CA ALA A 33 7.48 -3.19 -9.98
C ALA A 33 7.06 -3.24 -8.49
N TYR A 34 7.25 -2.12 -7.79
CA TYR A 34 6.79 -1.96 -6.42
C TYR A 34 5.27 -1.83 -6.37
N LEU A 35 4.70 -2.45 -5.35
CA LEU A 35 3.27 -2.53 -5.08
C LEU A 35 2.96 -1.59 -3.92
N GLU A 36 2.30 -0.47 -4.23
CA GLU A 36 1.99 0.53 -3.22
C GLU A 36 0.54 0.41 -2.74
N TYR A 37 0.42 0.22 -1.43
CA TYR A 37 -0.84 0.23 -0.68
C TYR A 37 -0.87 1.55 0.11
N ASP A 38 -1.32 2.61 -0.56
CA ASP A 38 -1.11 3.99 -0.12
C ASP A 38 -2.31 4.62 0.58
N THR A 39 -3.46 3.96 0.71
CA THR A 39 -4.62 4.61 1.35
C THR A 39 -4.94 4.09 2.77
N PHE A 40 -3.94 3.68 3.55
CA PHE A 40 -4.16 3.26 4.95
C PHE A 40 -4.85 4.34 5.78
N GLY A 41 -5.93 3.95 6.46
CA GLY A 41 -6.78 4.85 7.25
C GLY A 41 -7.90 5.52 6.46
N ASN A 42 -7.95 5.39 5.14
CA ASN A 42 -9.09 5.80 4.33
C ASN A 42 -10.05 4.62 4.10
N GLU A 43 -11.22 4.70 4.71
CA GLU A 43 -12.30 3.70 4.59
C GLU A 43 -13.64 4.37 4.22
N ASP A 44 -13.60 5.62 3.77
CA ASP A 44 -14.81 6.40 3.46
C ASP A 44 -15.38 5.99 2.10
N THR A 45 -16.52 5.32 2.12
CA THR A 45 -17.20 4.83 0.92
C THR A 45 -17.85 5.94 0.09
N VAL A 46 -17.97 7.16 0.63
CA VAL A 46 -18.48 8.33 -0.12
C VAL A 46 -17.62 8.62 -1.34
N TRP A 47 -16.31 8.32 -1.29
CA TRP A 47 -15.41 8.51 -2.42
C TRP A 47 -15.81 7.71 -3.66
N GLY A 48 -16.35 6.49 -3.49
CA GLY A 48 -16.87 5.70 -4.61
C GLY A 48 -18.08 6.35 -5.28
N ALA A 49 -18.95 6.99 -4.49
CA ALA A 49 -20.09 7.74 -5.03
C ALA A 49 -19.67 9.03 -5.74
N VAL A 50 -18.64 9.74 -5.24
CA VAL A 50 -18.14 10.98 -5.83
C VAL A 50 -17.40 10.73 -7.15
N ALA A 51 -16.75 9.59 -7.30
CA ALA A 51 -15.96 9.26 -8.49
C ALA A 51 -16.80 8.73 -9.67
N ASP A 52 -18.11 8.49 -9.50
CA ASP A 52 -19.00 7.87 -10.51
C ASP A 52 -18.40 6.58 -11.12
N GLN A 53 -17.70 5.81 -10.28
CA GLN A 53 -17.05 4.55 -10.63
C GLN A 53 -17.28 3.56 -9.49
N PRO A 54 -17.37 2.25 -9.77
CA PRO A 54 -17.42 1.22 -8.73
C PRO A 54 -16.04 1.09 -8.06
N ILE A 55 -15.69 2.03 -7.19
CA ILE A 55 -14.44 2.00 -6.43
C ILE A 55 -14.61 1.03 -5.26
N PHE A 56 -13.71 0.06 -5.17
CA PHE A 56 -13.55 -0.76 -4.00
C PHE A 56 -12.69 0.00 -2.98
N ILE A 57 -13.28 0.38 -1.85
CA ILE A 57 -12.56 1.02 -0.74
C ILE A 57 -12.31 -0.05 0.34
N PRO A 58 -11.11 -0.63 0.44
CA PRO A 58 -10.84 -1.62 1.47
C PRO A 58 -10.74 -0.99 2.87
N THR A 59 -10.99 -1.82 3.86
CA THR A 59 -10.56 -1.55 5.24
C THR A 59 -9.07 -1.81 5.41
N ASP A 60 -8.47 -1.25 6.45
CA ASP A 60 -7.09 -1.55 6.84
C ASP A 60 -6.85 -3.05 7.08
N VAL A 61 -7.89 -3.77 7.54
CA VAL A 61 -7.81 -5.24 7.70
C VAL A 61 -7.63 -5.90 6.34
N GLN A 62 -8.42 -5.50 5.34
CA GLN A 62 -8.32 -6.03 3.99
C GLN A 62 -6.98 -5.65 3.33
N ARG A 63 -6.47 -4.43 3.58
CA ARG A 63 -5.12 -4.04 3.13
C ARG A 63 -4.06 -4.97 3.71
N MET A 64 -4.08 -5.23 5.02
CA MET A 64 -3.15 -6.16 5.65
C MET A 64 -3.29 -7.60 5.12
N GLN A 65 -4.51 -8.09 4.89
CA GLN A 65 -4.75 -9.43 4.30
C GLN A 65 -4.12 -9.57 2.91
N ARG A 66 -4.21 -8.53 2.09
CA ARG A 66 -3.61 -8.53 0.75
C ARG A 66 -2.09 -8.47 0.83
N ILE A 67 -1.53 -7.71 1.76
CA ILE A 67 -0.08 -7.70 2.02
C ILE A 67 0.38 -9.10 2.48
N GLU A 68 -0.35 -9.77 3.38
CA GLU A 68 -0.07 -11.15 3.79
C GLU A 68 -0.01 -12.07 2.55
N GLN A 69 -1.01 -11.97 1.67
CA GLN A 69 -1.05 -12.76 0.44
C GLN A 69 0.15 -12.51 -0.49
N LEU A 70 0.59 -11.25 -0.62
CA LEU A 70 1.76 -10.89 -1.43
C LEU A 70 3.07 -11.43 -0.82
N ILE A 71 3.18 -11.43 0.50
CA ILE A 71 4.31 -12.04 1.21
C ILE A 71 4.31 -13.56 0.97
N GLU A 72 3.17 -14.23 1.08
CA GLU A 72 3.03 -15.66 0.80
C GLU A 72 3.42 -16.02 -0.64
N TRP A 73 3.12 -15.14 -1.60
CA TRP A 73 3.53 -15.29 -2.99
C TRP A 73 5.00 -14.93 -3.26
N GLY A 74 5.74 -14.44 -2.26
CA GLY A 74 7.16 -14.14 -2.35
C GLY A 74 7.51 -12.73 -2.84
N PHE A 75 6.55 -11.79 -2.84
CA PHE A 75 6.75 -10.42 -3.34
C PHE A 75 7.05 -9.38 -2.25
N GLU A 76 7.40 -9.81 -1.04
CA GLU A 76 7.63 -8.95 0.12
C GLU A 76 8.60 -7.77 -0.14
N SER A 77 9.65 -7.99 -0.93
CA SER A 77 10.67 -6.99 -1.24
C SER A 77 10.17 -5.85 -2.15
N GLN A 78 8.93 -5.92 -2.61
CA GLN A 78 8.34 -4.95 -3.53
C GLN A 78 7.21 -4.15 -2.88
N ILE A 79 6.88 -4.40 -1.61
CA ILE A 79 5.73 -3.77 -0.94
C ILE A 79 6.14 -2.44 -0.30
N VAL A 80 5.40 -1.38 -0.60
CA VAL A 80 5.48 -0.09 0.09
C VAL A 80 4.07 0.36 0.50
N ILE A 81 3.99 1.16 1.57
CA ILE A 81 2.72 1.59 2.14
C ILE A 81 2.72 3.07 2.50
N ALA A 82 1.56 3.70 2.40
CA ALA A 82 1.33 5.09 2.77
C ALA A 82 -0.13 5.32 3.20
N GLN A 83 -0.52 6.58 3.44
CA GLN A 83 -1.87 6.98 3.85
C GLN A 83 -2.59 7.89 2.84
N ASP A 84 -1.87 8.35 1.81
CA ASP A 84 -2.36 9.28 0.77
C ASP A 84 -3.18 10.44 1.35
N VAL A 85 -2.58 11.11 2.34
CA VAL A 85 -3.20 12.29 2.95
C VAL A 85 -3.13 13.46 1.96
N CYS A 86 -4.16 13.56 1.12
CA CYS A 86 -4.30 14.60 0.10
C CYS A 86 -5.47 15.56 0.35
N PHE A 87 -6.33 15.29 1.34
CA PHE A 87 -7.43 16.16 1.77
C PHE A 87 -7.32 16.57 3.24
N LYS A 88 -7.92 17.72 3.59
CA LYS A 88 -8.01 18.17 4.99
C LYS A 88 -8.69 17.12 5.88
N SER A 89 -9.71 16.43 5.39
CA SER A 89 -10.37 15.35 6.13
C SER A 89 -9.42 14.19 6.49
N GLY A 90 -8.25 14.06 5.85
CA GLY A 90 -7.25 13.06 6.17
C GLY A 90 -6.34 13.39 7.35
N ILE A 91 -6.23 14.66 7.77
CA ILE A 91 -5.38 15.08 8.90
C ILE A 91 -6.12 15.10 10.23
N THR A 92 -5.39 14.87 11.33
CA THR A 92 -5.95 14.74 12.69
C THR A 92 -6.71 15.98 13.17
N SER A 93 -6.28 17.18 12.79
CA SER A 93 -6.96 18.44 13.14
C SER A 93 -8.36 18.60 12.55
N HIS A 94 -8.73 17.74 11.59
CA HIS A 94 -10.05 17.72 10.95
C HIS A 94 -10.72 16.34 11.08
N GLY A 95 -10.32 15.54 12.07
CA GLY A 95 -10.93 14.24 12.38
C GLY A 95 -10.39 13.04 11.58
N GLY A 96 -9.40 13.26 10.71
CA GLY A 96 -8.72 12.20 9.97
C GLY A 96 -7.72 11.41 10.83
N LYS A 97 -7.16 10.35 10.25
CA LYS A 97 -6.17 9.48 10.94
C LYS A 97 -4.77 10.09 10.98
N GLY A 98 -4.42 10.93 9.99
CA GLY A 98 -3.13 11.59 9.87
C GLY A 98 -1.94 10.67 9.65
N TYR A 99 -0.75 11.28 9.62
CA TYR A 99 0.50 10.60 9.24
C TYR A 99 1.00 9.57 10.26
N ALA A 100 0.56 9.64 11.52
CA ALA A 100 0.97 8.69 12.56
C ALA A 100 0.22 7.36 12.49
N HIS A 101 -0.88 7.26 11.74
CA HIS A 101 -1.77 6.09 11.70
C HIS A 101 -1.06 4.77 11.43
N ILE A 102 -0.10 4.75 10.50
CA ILE A 102 0.67 3.54 10.19
C ILE A 102 1.46 3.07 11.43
N LEU A 103 2.17 3.98 12.09
CA LEU A 103 3.01 3.63 13.23
C LEU A 103 2.21 3.33 14.49
N GLU A 104 1.15 4.11 14.76
CA GLU A 104 0.38 4.03 16.01
C GLU A 104 -0.74 2.97 15.97
N SER A 105 -1.28 2.65 14.78
CA SER A 105 -2.40 1.73 14.62
C SER A 105 -2.04 0.51 13.77
N ILE A 106 -1.47 0.70 12.58
CA ILE A 106 -1.23 -0.41 11.64
C ILE A 106 -0.12 -1.34 12.12
N VAL A 107 1.02 -0.81 12.54
CA VAL A 107 2.16 -1.63 13.01
C VAL A 107 1.78 -2.52 14.21
N PRO A 108 1.11 -2.02 15.26
CA PRO A 108 0.62 -2.89 16.33
C PRO A 108 -0.36 -3.97 15.85
N ARG A 109 -1.20 -3.67 14.86
CA ARG A 109 -2.15 -4.64 14.27
C ARG A 109 -1.43 -5.69 13.41
N MET A 110 -0.44 -5.29 12.60
CA MET A 110 0.41 -6.21 11.84
C MET A 110 1.10 -7.22 12.78
N ARG A 111 1.71 -6.74 13.88
CA ARG A 111 2.32 -7.65 14.88
C ARG A 111 1.32 -8.63 15.47
N LYS A 112 0.11 -8.17 15.83
CA LYS A 112 -0.96 -9.04 16.35
C LYS A 112 -1.45 -10.08 15.32
N ARG A 113 -1.33 -9.79 14.03
CA ARG A 113 -1.69 -10.70 12.93
C ARG A 113 -0.58 -11.70 12.58
N GLY A 114 0.62 -11.54 13.13
CA GLY A 114 1.74 -12.47 12.92
C GLY A 114 2.79 -12.00 11.92
N PHE A 115 2.73 -10.75 11.45
CA PHE A 115 3.85 -10.16 10.72
C PHE A 115 5.10 -10.19 11.60
N SER A 116 6.20 -10.72 11.05
CA SER A 116 7.49 -10.65 11.72
C SER A 116 8.01 -9.22 11.76
N ASN A 117 8.93 -8.93 12.69
CA ASN A 117 9.61 -7.63 12.69
C ASN A 117 10.36 -7.40 11.36
N GLN A 118 10.89 -8.46 10.75
CA GLN A 118 11.53 -8.36 9.43
C GLN A 118 10.54 -7.93 8.34
N ASN A 119 9.31 -8.45 8.35
CA ASN A 119 8.28 -8.01 7.39
C ASN A 119 7.97 -6.52 7.55
N ILE A 120 7.82 -6.07 8.80
CA ILE A 120 7.52 -4.68 9.11
C ILE A 120 8.69 -3.77 8.71
N ASP A 121 9.93 -4.16 9.03
CA ASP A 121 11.13 -3.39 8.68
C ASP A 121 11.36 -3.35 7.16
N ASN A 122 11.07 -4.44 6.45
CA ASN A 122 11.11 -4.44 4.98
C ASN A 122 10.13 -3.44 4.40
N ILE A 123 8.87 -3.45 4.87
CA ILE A 123 7.81 -2.57 4.37
C ILE A 123 8.10 -1.09 4.72
N LEU A 124 8.58 -0.79 5.93
CA LEU A 124 8.72 0.58 6.41
C LEU A 124 10.10 1.22 6.15
N ILE A 125 11.13 0.40 6.01
CA ILE A 125 12.52 0.86 6.00
C ILE A 125 13.22 0.41 4.72
N GLU A 126 13.40 -0.90 4.53
CA GLU A 126 14.32 -1.40 3.50
C GLU A 126 13.78 -1.20 2.08
N ASN A 127 12.48 -1.45 1.85
CA ASN A 127 11.86 -1.26 0.54
C ASN A 127 11.85 0.22 0.14
N PRO A 128 11.33 1.18 0.96
CA PRO A 128 11.42 2.62 0.66
C PRO A 128 12.86 3.10 0.44
N LYS A 129 13.80 2.66 1.28
CA LYS A 129 15.22 3.03 1.17
C LYS A 129 15.82 2.60 -0.16
N ARG A 130 15.45 1.43 -0.70
CA ARG A 130 15.95 0.94 -1.99
C ARG A 130 15.31 1.65 -3.18
N ILE A 131 14.00 1.90 -3.14
CA ILE A 131 13.28 2.46 -4.29
C ILE A 131 13.45 3.98 -4.44
N LEU A 132 13.62 4.73 -3.34
CA LEU A 132 13.66 6.19 -3.38
C LEU A 132 15.04 6.81 -3.62
N THR A 133 16.11 6.01 -3.63
CA THR A 133 17.47 6.51 -3.94
C THR A 133 17.68 6.62 -5.44
N PHE A 134 18.37 7.66 -5.91
CA PHE A 134 18.84 7.73 -7.30
C PHE A 134 20.03 6.78 -7.53
N LYS A 135 20.20 6.33 -8.77
CA LYS A 135 21.41 5.61 -9.23
C LYS A 135 22.40 6.61 -9.82
#